data_AF-A0A3Q9BLC0-F1
#
_entry.id   AF-A0A3Q9BLC0-F1
#
_cell.length_a   1.000
_cell.length_b   1.000
_cell.length_c   1.000
_cell.angle_alpha   90.00
_cell.angle_beta   90.00
_cell.angle_gamma   90.00
#
_symmetry.space_group_name_H-M   'P 1'
#
loop_
_entity.id
_entity.type
_entity.pdbx_description
1 polymer ?
#
loop_
_entity_poly.entity_id
_entity_poly.type
_entity_poly.pdbx_seq_one_letter_code
_entity_poly.pdbx_strand_id
1 'polypeptide(L)' 'MIKKYSLKNGDTRYMFHSYIGVDPVTDKDVYRKRSGFKTKKEAEIAEARLINDFHKNGFPSQRK' A
#
# COMPACT_ATOMS: atom_id res chain seq x y z
N MET A 1 -4.95 2.02 6.19
CA MET A 1 -6.36 1.59 6.42
C MET A 1 -6.77 0.57 5.38
N ILE A 2 -7.24 -0.61 5.82
CA ILE A 2 -7.72 -1.67 4.93
C ILE A 2 -9.22 -1.48 4.67
N LYS A 3 -9.61 -1.43 3.40
CA LYS A 3 -10.99 -1.31 2.93
C LYS A 3 -11.38 -2.55 2.15
N LYS A 4 -12.59 -3.05 2.41
CA LYS A 4 -13.25 -4.09 1.60
C LYS A 4 -13.95 -3.44 0.41
N TYR A 5 -13.90 -4.08 -0.74
CA TYR A 5 -14.68 -3.70 -1.93
C TYR A 5 -15.16 -4.95 -2.68
N SER A 6 -16.23 -4.81 -3.44
CA SER A 6 -16.80 -5.88 -4.24
C SER A 6 -16.55 -5.61 -5.72
N LEU A 7 -16.17 -6.63 -6.48
CA LEU A 7 -16.07 -6.55 -7.94
C LEU A 7 -17.47 -6.71 -8.56
N LYS A 8 -17.61 -6.26 -9.81
CA LYS A 8 -18.82 -6.49 -10.62
C LYS A 8 -19.18 -7.98 -10.75
N ASN A 9 -18.19 -8.86 -10.61
CA ASN A 9 -18.35 -10.31 -10.67
C ASN A 9 -18.83 -10.93 -9.35
N GLY A 10 -19.10 -10.14 -8.29
CA GLY A 10 -19.55 -10.62 -6.98
C GLY A 10 -18.41 -10.95 -6.00
N ASP A 11 -17.17 -11.03 -6.47
CA ASP A 11 -16.02 -11.30 -5.61
C ASP A 11 -15.76 -10.17 -4.61
N THR A 12 -15.61 -10.55 -3.34
CA THR A 12 -15.10 -9.64 -2.30
C THR A 12 -13.58 -9.59 -2.35
N ARG A 13 -13.03 -8.38 -2.39
CA ARG A 13 -11.59 -8.15 -2.27
C ARG A 13 -11.27 -7.06 -1.27
N TYR A 14 -10.02 -7.04 -0.87
CA TYR A 14 -9.47 -6.09 0.08
C TYR A 14 -8.43 -5.22 -0.61
N MET A 15 -8.40 -3.96 -0.23
CA MET A 15 -7.39 -2.99 -0.61
C MET A 15 -6.92 -2.27 0.65
N PHE A 16 -5.72 -1.72 0.59
CA PHE A 16 -5.25 -0.81 1.61
C PHE A 16 -4.71 0.45 0.97
N HIS A 17 -4.87 1.55 1.69
CA HIS A 17 -4.20 2.81 1.43
C HIS A 17 -3.44 3.15 2.70
N SER A 18 -2.11 3.13 2.61
CA SER A 18 -1.24 3.37 3.75
C SER A 18 -0.32 4.55 3.43
N TYR A 19 -0.20 5.44 4.40
CA TYR A 19 0.76 6.54 4.38
C TYR A 19 2.13 5.95 4.65
N ILE A 20 3.12 6.30 3.83
CA ILE A 20 4.47 5.81 4.02
C ILE A 20 5.41 6.91 4.54
N GLY A 21 5.18 8.18 4.18
CA GLY A 21 5.96 9.31 4.69
C GLY A 21 5.95 10.50 3.74
N VAL A 22 6.77 11.50 4.03
CA VAL A 22 7.02 12.67 3.16
C VAL A 22 8.26 12.45 2.32
N ASP A 23 8.11 12.54 0.99
CA ASP A 23 9.25 12.48 0.08
C ASP A 23 10.16 13.70 0.30
N PRO A 24 11.45 13.50 0.63
CA PRO A 24 12.35 14.60 0.99
C PRO A 24 12.79 15.47 -0.18
N VAL A 25 12.50 15.07 -1.43
CA VAL A 25 12.85 15.83 -2.64
C VAL A 25 11.70 16.72 -3.07
N THR A 26 10.46 16.26 -2.87
CA THR A 26 9.26 16.96 -3.32
C THR A 26 8.41 17.56 -2.20
N ASP A 27 8.73 17.26 -0.93
CA ASP A 27 7.97 17.63 0.27
C ASP A 27 6.50 17.18 0.22
N LYS A 28 6.20 16.16 -0.58
CA LYS A 28 4.85 15.63 -0.76
C LYS A 28 4.65 14.39 0.06
N ASP A 29 3.44 14.29 0.62
CA ASP A 29 2.97 13.07 1.26
C ASP A 29 2.89 11.92 0.25
N VAL A 30 3.64 10.87 0.53
CA VAL A 30 3.63 9.65 -0.26
C VAL A 30 2.71 8.64 0.39
N TYR A 31 1.69 8.32 -0.37
CA TYR A 31 0.80 7.22 -0.06
C TYR A 31 1.02 6.08 -1.05
N ARG A 32 0.83 4.86 -0.58
CA ARG A 32 0.78 3.68 -1.45
C ARG A 32 -0.54 2.98 -1.28
N LYS A 33 -1.11 2.65 -2.42
CA LYS A 33 -2.32 1.86 -2.54
C LYS A 33 -1.96 0.52 -3.16
N ARG A 34 -2.42 -0.56 -2.53
CA ARG A 34 -2.42 -1.91 -3.12
C ARG A 34 -3.83 -2.48 -2.98
N SER A 35 -4.28 -3.20 -3.99
CA SER A 35 -5.61 -3.79 -4.06
C SER A 35 -5.56 -5.16 -4.71
N GLY A 36 -6.62 -5.95 -4.52
CA GLY A 36 -6.77 -7.26 -5.18
C GLY A 36 -6.57 -8.45 -4.26
N PHE A 37 -6.43 -8.22 -2.94
CA PHE A 37 -6.30 -9.29 -1.95
C PHE A 37 -7.64 -10.01 -1.77
N LYS A 38 -7.62 -11.34 -1.68
CA LYS A 38 -8.84 -12.13 -1.47
C LYS A 38 -9.26 -12.10 0.00
N THR A 39 -8.29 -12.00 0.90
CA THR A 39 -8.54 -11.98 2.35
C THR A 39 -8.00 -10.71 3.01
N LYS A 40 -8.57 -10.36 4.16
CA LYS A 40 -8.05 -9.26 5.00
C LYS A 40 -6.61 -9.55 5.44
N LYS A 41 -6.31 -10.79 5.80
CA LYS A 41 -4.99 -11.22 6.28
C LYS A 41 -3.89 -11.07 5.23
N GLU A 42 -4.19 -11.36 3.96
CA GLU A 42 -3.27 -11.07 2.85
C GLU A 42 -2.99 -9.58 2.72
N ALA A 43 -4.02 -8.73 2.86
CA ALA A 43 -3.85 -7.28 2.81
C ALA A 43 -2.99 -6.78 3.99
N GLU A 44 -3.16 -7.31 5.20
CA GLU A 44 -2.36 -7.00 6.38
C GLU A 44 -0.89 -7.41 6.20
N ILE A 45 -0.63 -8.62 5.69
CA ILE A 45 0.73 -9.08 5.39
C ILE A 45 1.39 -8.19 4.34
N ALA A 46 0.65 -7.80 3.30
CA ALA A 46 1.16 -6.93 2.26
C ALA A 46 1.42 -5.49 2.76
N GLU A 47 0.60 -4.97 3.67
CA GLU A 47 0.84 -3.69 4.35
C GLU A 47 2.13 -3.76 5.20
N ALA A 48 2.29 -4.81 6.01
CA ALA A 48 3.51 -5.01 6.80
C ALA A 48 4.77 -5.15 5.94
N ARG A 49 4.68 -5.90 4.82
CA ARG A 49 5.79 -6.02 3.86
C ARG A 49 6.13 -4.69 3.23
N LEU A 50 5.14 -3.86 2.89
CA LEU A 50 5.34 -2.55 2.30
C LEU A 50 6.05 -1.60 3.27
N ILE A 51 5.62 -1.56 4.53
CA ILE A 51 6.25 -0.73 5.57
C ILE A 51 7.70 -1.19 5.80
N ASN A 52 7.92 -2.49 5.89
CA ASN A 52 9.28 -3.03 6.09
C ASN A 52 10.20 -2.78 4.89
N ASP A 53 9.69 -2.94 3.66
CA ASP A 53 10.43 -2.62 2.43
C ASP A 53 10.85 -1.15 2.43
N PHE A 54 9.93 -0.27 2.84
CA PHE A 54 10.20 1.14 2.91
C PHE A 54 11.18 1.53 4.01
N HIS A 55 11.07 0.93 5.20
CA HIS A 55 12.06 1.14 6.26
C HIS A 55 13.46 0.68 5.84
N LYS A 56 13.56 -0.37 5.00
CA LYS A 56 14.84 -0.90 4.53
C LYS A 56 15.44 -0.12 3.36
N ASN A 57 14.62 0.21 2.36
CA ASN A 57 15.07 0.77 1.10
C ASN A 57 14.86 2.29 0.99
N GLY A 58 14.17 2.89 1.96
CA GLY A 58 13.77 4.30 1.94
C GLY A 58 12.73 4.59 0.85
N PHE A 59 12.54 5.88 0.56
CA PHE A 59 11.80 6.28 -0.63
C PHE A 59 12.56 5.76 -1.85
N PRO A 60 11.88 5.09 -2.81
CA PRO A 60 12.50 4.82 -4.09
C PRO A 60 12.81 6.18 -4.72
N SER A 61 14.06 6.62 -4.57
CA SER A 61 14.62 7.72 -5.33
C SER A 61 14.23 7.43 -6.77
N GLN A 62 13.37 8.28 -7.34
CA GLN A 62 13.11 8.22 -8.77
C GLN A 62 14.47 8.42 -9.44
N ARG A 63 15.13 7.32 -9.79
CA ARG A 63 16.23 7.35 -10.75
C ARG A 63 15.61 7.89 -12.03
N LYS A 64 15.93 9.16 -12.29
CA LYS A 64 15.70 9.88 -13.54
C LYS A 64 16.15 9.04 -14.73
#